data_AF-A0A838DGZ5-F1
#
_entry.id   AF-A0A838DGZ5-F1
#
_cell.length_a   1.000
_cell.length_b   1.000
_cell.length_c   1.000
_cell.angle_alpha   90.00
_cell.angle_beta   90.00
_cell.angle_gamma   90.00
#
_symmetry.space_group_name_H-M   'P 1'
#
loop_
_entity.id
_entity.type
_entity.pdbx_description
1 polymer ?
#
loop_
_entity_poly.entity_id
_entity_poly.type
_entity_poly.pdbx_seq_one_letter_code
_entity_poly.pdbx_strand_id
1 'polypeptide(L)' 'MFEELTRLVEAIPFTPFFIEMSSGRRFLVRSRDHIMFKKKGFVVVMDDDGLFDILPMLHISGLSSREAMA' A
#
# COMPACT_ATOMS: atom_id res chain seq x y z
N MET A 1 4.36 5.92 -8.47
CA MET A 1 4.38 5.03 -7.29
C MET A 1 4.90 5.69 -6.01
N PHE A 2 6.20 6.01 -5.83
CA PHE A 2 6.69 6.62 -4.58
C PHE A 2 5.89 7.88 -4.18
N GLU A 3 5.75 8.84 -5.09
CA GLU A 3 5.01 10.09 -4.85
C GLU A 3 3.52 9.85 -4.56
N GLU A 4 2.91 8.84 -5.18
CA GLU A 4 1.51 8.49 -4.96
C GLU A 4 1.30 7.85 -3.59
N LEU A 5 2.20 6.94 -3.18
CA LEU A 5 2.21 6.36 -1.84
C LEU A 5 2.42 7.45 -0.78
N THR A 6 3.37 8.37 -0.99
CA THR A 6 3.55 9.54 -0.09
C THR A 6 2.27 10.34 0.03
N ARG A 7 1.63 10.67 -1.10
CA ARG A 7 0.37 11.42 -1.09
C ARG A 7 -0.74 10.72 -0.29
N LEU A 8 -0.90 9.41 -0.45
CA LEU A 8 -1.94 8.65 0.27
C LEU A 8 -1.63 8.51 1.76
N VAL A 9 -0.36 8.28 2.11
CA VAL A 9 0.07 8.07 3.50
C VAL A 9 0.07 9.37 4.31
N GLU A 10 0.31 10.50 3.67
CA GLU A 10 0.28 11.83 4.29
C GLU A 10 -1.10 12.50 4.25
N ALA A 11 -2.11 11.88 3.61
CA ALA A 11 -3.46 12.41 3.56
C ALA A 11 -4.09 12.51 4.96
N ILE A 12 -4.78 13.62 5.22
CA ILE A 12 -5.52 13.86 6.47
C ILE A 12 -6.97 14.24 6.10
N PRO A 13 -7.98 13.42 6.45
CA PRO A 13 -7.86 12.14 7.16
C PRO A 13 -7.21 11.06 6.29
N PHE A 14 -6.52 10.12 6.93
CA PHE A 14 -5.99 8.94 6.23
C PHE A 14 -7.16 8.13 5.68
N THR A 15 -7.07 7.74 4.41
CA THR A 15 -8.06 6.87 3.76
C THR A 15 -7.40 5.53 3.43
N PRO A 16 -7.91 4.39 3.95
CA PRO A 16 -7.40 3.07 3.60
C PRO A 16 -7.38 2.84 2.09
N PHE A 17 -6.36 2.13 1.62
CA PHE A 17 -6.18 1.84 0.19
C PHE A 17 -5.54 0.48 -0.01
N PHE A 18 -5.73 -0.08 -1.21
CA PHE A 18 -5.09 -1.29 -1.66
C PHE A 18 -3.86 -0.97 -2.52
N ILE A 19 -2.79 -1.73 -2.30
CA ILE A 19 -1.68 -1.86 -3.22
C ILE A 19 -1.95 -3.07 -4.12
N GLU A 20 -1.95 -2.84 -5.43
CA GLU A 20 -2.20 -3.87 -6.43
C GLU A 20 -0.88 -4.26 -7.08
N MET A 21 -0.57 -5.56 -7.08
CA MET A 21 0.63 -6.10 -7.71
C MET A 21 0.33 -6.58 -9.12
N SER A 22 1.34 -6.58 -9.98
CA SER A 22 1.26 -7.13 -11.34
C SER A 22 0.92 -8.63 -11.38
N SER A 23 1.05 -9.33 -10.25
CA SER A 23 0.61 -10.72 -10.08
C SER A 23 -0.91 -10.87 -9.84
N GLY A 24 -1.63 -9.77 -9.66
CA GLY A 24 -3.05 -9.75 -9.27
C GLY A 24 -3.29 -9.80 -7.75
N ARG A 25 -2.25 -9.98 -6.92
CA ARG A 25 -2.37 -9.90 -5.46
C ARG A 25 -2.67 -8.45 -5.03
N ARG A 26 -3.52 -8.30 -4.01
CA ARG A 26 -3.88 -7.00 -3.43
C ARG A 26 -3.56 -7.00 -1.93
N PHE A 27 -3.01 -5.89 -1.44
CA PHE A 27 -2.62 -5.72 -0.04
C PHE A 27 -3.31 -4.48 0.52
N LEU A 28 -4.06 -4.65 1.60
CA LEU A 28 -4.77 -3.55 2.25
C LEU A 28 -3.82 -2.81 3.19
N VAL A 29 -3.76 -1.49 3.04
CA VAL A 29 -3.09 -0.59 3.97
C VAL A 29 -4.17 0.07 4.84
N ARG A 30 -4.34 -0.42 6.07
CA ARG A 30 -5.42 0.02 6.97
C ARG A 30 -5.17 1.38 7.61
N SER A 31 -3.91 1.70 7.91
CA SER A 31 -3.50 2.98 8.49
C SER A 31 -2.09 3.36 8.04
N ARG A 32 -1.67 4.59 8.36
CA ARG A 32 -0.30 5.08 8.13
C ARG A 32 0.77 4.18 8.75
N ASP A 33 0.48 3.54 9.88
CA ASP A 33 1.46 2.71 10.61
C ASP A 33 1.60 1.31 10.02
N HIS A 34 0.68 0.91 9.12
CA HIS A 34 0.71 -0.38 8.44
C HIS A 34 1.59 -0.37 7.18
N ILE A 35 2.30 0.71 6.90
CA ILE A 35 3.11 0.83 5.69
C ILE A 35 4.43 1.55 5.94
N MET A 36 5.51 0.97 5.41
CA MET A 36 6.83 1.59 5.36
C MET A 36 7.41 1.48 3.96
N PHE A 37 7.95 2.56 3.43
CA PHE A 37 8.58 2.56 2.11
C PHE A 37 9.66 3.64 2.01
N LYS A 38 10.57 3.47 1.05
CA LYS A 38 11.58 4.47 0.69
C LYS A 38 11.42 4.82 -0.79
N LYS A 39 12.14 5.85 -1.24
CA LYS A 39 12.11 6.33 -2.63
C LYS A 39 12.39 5.25 -3.69
N LYS A 40 13.12 4.20 -3.32
CA LYS A 40 13.44 3.05 -4.18
C LYS A 40 13.44 1.77 -3.35
N GLY A 41 13.22 0.63 -4.02
CA GLY A 41 13.30 -0.69 -3.41
C GLY A 41 11.91 -1.27 -3.15
N PHE A 42 11.58 -1.44 -1.87
CA PHE A 42 10.41 -2.18 -1.43
C PHE A 42 9.42 -1.30 -0.66
N VAL A 43 8.17 -1.74 -0.67
CA VAL A 43 7.11 -1.32 0.24
C VAL A 43 6.88 -2.48 1.20
N VAL A 44 6.87 -2.19 2.49
CA VAL A 44 6.49 -3.15 3.53
C VAL A 44 5.08 -2.82 3.97
N VAL A 45 4.18 -3.80 3.90
CA VAL A 45 2.81 -3.69 4.42
C VAL A 45 2.68 -4.63 5.61
N MET A 46 2.20 -4.12 6.73
CA MET A 46 1.93 -4.88 7.94
C MET A 46 0.43 -5.17 8.03
N ASP A 47 0.05 -6.33 8.58
CA ASP A 47 -1.33 -6.61 8.99
C ASP A 47 -1.51 -6.47 10.50
N ASP A 48 -2.75 -6.63 10.97
CA ASP A 48 -3.09 -6.50 12.41
C ASP A 48 -2.52 -7.65 13.27
N ASP A 49 -2.14 -8.77 12.65
CA ASP A 49 -1.53 -9.93 13.31
C ASP A 49 0.00 -9.78 13.44
N GLY A 50 0.55 -8.67 12.94
CA GLY A 50 1.98 -8.36 12.97
C GLY A 50 2.80 -9.08 11.90
N LEU A 51 2.15 -9.70 10.90
CA LEU A 51 2.82 -10.22 9.71
C LEU A 51 3.15 -9.08 8.76
N PHE A 52 4.19 -9.27 7.96
CA PHE A 52 4.61 -8.28 6.98
C PHE A 52 4.82 -8.90 5.59
N ASP A 53 4.30 -8.20 4.58
CA ASP A 53 4.57 -8.47 3.17
C ASP A 53 5.58 -7.46 2.63
N ILE A 54 6.63 -7.97 1.98
CA ILE A 54 7.64 -7.15 1.30
C ILE A 54 7.31 -7.12 -0.20
N LEU A 55 6.88 -5.96 -0.68
CA LEU A 55 6.41 -5.74 -2.03
C LEU A 55 7.48 -5.00 -2.85
N PRO A 56 8.03 -5.59 -3.92
CA PRO A 56 8.92 -4.86 -4.82
C PRO A 56 8.16 -3.74 -5.51
N MET A 57 8.61 -2.49 -5.35
CA MET A 57 7.88 -1.32 -5.87
C MET A 57 7.74 -1.34 -7.40
N LEU A 58 8.68 -2.00 -8.10
CA LEU A 58 8.64 -2.20 -9.55
C LEU A 58 7.47 -3.07 -10.04
N HIS A 59 6.88 -3.87 -9.15
CA HIS A 59 5.76 -4.76 -9.48
C HIS A 59 4.42 -4.23 -8.96
N ILE A 60 4.37 -3.02 -8.41
CA ILE A 60 3.10 -2.38 -8.06
C ILE A 60 2.48 -1.85 -9.36
N SER A 61 1.33 -2.39 -9.72
CA SER A 61 0.59 -2.02 -10.92
C SER A 61 -0.45 -0.93 -10.67
N GLY A 62 -0.86 -0.73 -9.41
CA GLY A 62 -1.88 0.27 -9.08
C GLY A 62 -2.07 0.51 -7.59
N LEU A 63 -2.79 1.59 -7.28
CA LEU A 63 -3.26 1.96 -5.95
C LEU A 63 -4.74 2.27 -6.06
N SER A 64 -5.57 1.74 -5.14
CA SER A 64 -7.01 1.99 -5.17
C SER A 64 -7.58 2.21 -3.77
N SER A 65 -8.34 3.30 -3.58
CA SER A 65 -9.04 3.62 -2.32
C SER A 65 -10.40 2.93 -2.18
N ARG A 66 -10.80 2.17 -3.22
CA ARG A 66 -12.06 1.42 -3.23
C ARG A 66 -11.86 0.10 -2.50
N GLU A 67 -12.64 -0.13 -1.43
CA GLU A 67 -13.24 -1.46 -1.26
C GLU A 67 -13.80 -1.83 -2.63
N ALA A 68 -13.44 -3.00 -3.16
CA ALA A 68 -14.07 -3.49 -4.37
C ALA A 68 -15.59 -3.42 -4.15
N MET A 69 -16.25 -2.45 -4.79
CA MET A 69 -17.69 -2.24 -4.64
C MET A 69 -18.42 -3.46 -5.20
N ALA A 70 -19.49 -3.84 -4.49
CA ALA A 70 -20.77 -4.36 -4.97
C ALA A 70 -20.77 -5.49 -6.01
#